data_AF-A0A2G0E5R1-F1
#
_entry.id   AF-A0A2G0E5R1-F1
#
_cell.length_a   1.000
_cell.length_b   1.000
_cell.length_c   1.000
_cell.angle_alpha   90.00
_cell.angle_beta   90.00
_cell.angle_gamma   90.00
#
_symmetry.space_group_name_H-M   'P 1'
#
loop_
_entity.id
_entity.type
_entity.pdbx_description
1 polymer ?
#
loop_
_entity_poly.entity_id
_entity_poly.type
_entity_poly.pdbx_seq_one_letter_code
_entity_poly.pdbx_strand_id
1 'polypeptide(L)'
;THGHSDHIGDMIPIAKENQATVISIVEIADYANSRGVDSFGMNIGGKHAFPFGTVKFVHAQHSSSYEVDGIVQYMGEPSGIIIQAEGKTIYHAGDTAYFSDLGLLAEEFDIDVAFLPIGDNYTMGPEDA
;
A
#
# COMPACT_ATOMS: atom_id res chain seq x y z
N THR A 1 -0.27 -2.28 -0.23
CA THR A 1 -1.16 -1.25 0.36
C THR A 1 -1.76 -1.77 1.66
N HIS A 2 -2.35 -2.96 1.65
CA HIS A 2 -2.86 -3.62 2.85
C HIS A 2 -2.86 -5.15 2.67
N GLY A 3 -3.32 -5.88 3.69
CA GLY A 3 -3.17 -7.32 3.79
C GLY A 3 -4.19 -8.20 3.08
N HIS A 4 -5.29 -7.66 2.52
CA HIS A 4 -6.30 -8.52 1.92
C HIS A 4 -5.76 -9.29 0.71
N SER A 5 -6.36 -10.45 0.44
CA SER A 5 -5.86 -11.41 -0.55
C SER A 5 -5.77 -10.85 -1.97
N ASP A 6 -6.63 -9.92 -2.33
CA ASP A 6 -6.69 -9.23 -3.60
C ASP A 6 -5.64 -8.11 -3.75
N HIS A 7 -4.94 -7.74 -2.68
CA HIS A 7 -3.82 -6.79 -2.69
C HIS A 7 -2.46 -7.46 -2.42
N ILE A 8 -2.40 -8.42 -1.48
CA ILE A 8 -1.21 -9.25 -1.28
C ILE A 8 -0.96 -10.13 -2.51
N GLY A 9 -2.02 -10.75 -3.05
CA GLY A 9 -1.99 -11.59 -4.24
C GLY A 9 -0.79 -12.53 -4.30
N ASP A 10 -0.07 -12.46 -5.42
CA ASP A 10 1.10 -13.27 -5.72
C ASP A 10 2.43 -12.65 -5.27
N MET A 11 2.45 -11.74 -4.28
CA MET A 11 3.68 -11.03 -3.89
C MET A 11 4.85 -11.96 -3.55
N ILE A 12 4.57 -13.10 -2.87
CA ILE A 12 5.60 -14.06 -2.44
C ILE A 12 6.24 -14.80 -3.62
N PRO A 13 5.49 -15.49 -4.50
CA PRO A 13 6.09 -16.15 -5.65
C PRO A 13 6.78 -15.16 -6.60
N ILE A 14 6.21 -13.97 -6.81
CA ILE A 14 6.84 -12.91 -7.63
C ILE A 14 8.19 -12.48 -7.02
N ALA A 15 8.24 -12.23 -5.71
CA ALA A 15 9.45 -11.83 -5.01
C ALA A 15 10.53 -12.91 -5.06
N LYS A 16 10.16 -14.19 -4.89
CA LYS A 16 11.10 -15.33 -4.99
C LYS A 16 11.72 -15.46 -6.37
N GLU A 17 10.89 -15.41 -7.42
CA GLU A 17 11.35 -15.59 -8.80
C GLU A 17 12.30 -14.47 -9.25
N ASN A 18 12.10 -13.25 -8.73
CA ASN A 18 12.83 -12.07 -9.18
C ASN A 18 13.89 -11.58 -8.19
N GLN A 19 14.06 -12.26 -7.04
CA GLN A 19 14.89 -11.76 -5.92
C GLN A 19 14.53 -10.31 -5.54
N ALA A 20 13.23 -9.99 -5.61
CA ALA A 20 12.72 -8.65 -5.40
C ALA A 20 12.43 -8.41 -3.91
N THR A 21 12.62 -7.18 -3.46
CA THR A 21 12.27 -6.75 -2.10
C THR A 21 10.80 -6.30 -2.03
N VAL A 22 10.04 -6.88 -1.11
CA VAL A 22 8.66 -6.45 -0.82
C VAL A 22 8.69 -5.20 0.08
N ILE A 23 8.20 -4.06 -0.41
CA ILE A 23 8.05 -2.82 0.37
C ILE A 23 6.58 -2.71 0.81
N SER A 24 6.34 -2.69 2.12
CA SER A 24 4.96 -2.67 2.65
C SER A 24 4.90 -2.15 4.09
N ILE A 25 3.69 -2.10 4.65
CA ILE A 25 3.48 -1.90 6.09
C ILE A 25 4.19 -3.01 6.86
N VAL A 26 4.76 -2.66 8.03
CA VAL A 26 5.73 -3.50 8.77
C VAL A 26 5.24 -4.93 9.00
N GLU A 27 3.97 -5.14 9.37
CA GLU A 27 3.41 -6.47 9.60
C GLU A 27 3.35 -7.32 8.31
N ILE A 28 3.07 -6.70 7.16
CA ILE A 28 3.09 -7.39 5.85
C ILE A 28 4.53 -7.72 5.46
N ALA A 29 5.47 -6.83 5.74
CA ALA A 29 6.89 -7.07 5.48
C ALA A 29 7.43 -8.21 6.35
N ASP A 30 7.04 -8.27 7.63
CA ASP A 30 7.39 -9.36 8.55
C ASP A 30 6.77 -10.68 8.07
N TYR A 31 5.50 -10.65 7.64
CA TYR A 31 4.85 -11.79 7.00
C TYR A 31 5.64 -12.27 5.78
N ALA A 32 6.03 -11.37 4.88
CA ALA A 32 6.84 -11.71 3.71
C ALA A 32 8.20 -12.31 4.10
N ASN A 33 8.88 -11.72 5.07
CA ASN A 33 10.16 -12.24 5.59
C ASN A 33 10.00 -13.66 6.14
N SER A 34 8.93 -13.93 6.89
CA SER A 34 8.62 -15.27 7.41
C SER A 34 8.40 -16.32 6.31
N ARG A 35 8.08 -15.89 5.07
CA ARG A 35 7.94 -16.77 3.90
C ARG A 35 9.23 -16.92 3.09
N GLY A 36 10.33 -16.33 3.56
CA GLY A 36 11.66 -16.45 2.97
C GLY A 36 11.88 -15.55 1.77
N VAL A 37 11.29 -14.35 1.75
CA VAL A 37 11.60 -13.31 0.76
C VAL A 37 12.13 -12.06 1.44
N ASP A 38 12.97 -11.30 0.73
CA ASP A 38 13.45 -10.01 1.20
C ASP A 38 12.29 -9.02 1.31
N SER A 39 12.27 -8.26 2.39
CA SER A 39 11.24 -7.27 2.63
C SER A 39 11.81 -6.03 3.33
N PHE A 40 11.14 -4.90 3.14
CA PHE A 40 11.46 -3.63 3.77
C PHE A 40 10.19 -3.07 4.39
N GLY A 41 10.11 -3.16 5.72
CA GLY A 41 8.98 -2.66 6.50
C GLY A 41 9.00 -1.14 6.64
N MET A 42 7.86 -0.53 6.36
CA MET A 42 7.59 0.89 6.62
C MET A 42 6.28 1.01 7.41
N ASN A 43 5.89 2.22 7.80
CA ASN A 43 4.58 2.46 8.41
C ASN A 43 3.99 3.79 7.92
N ILE A 44 2.70 4.00 8.17
CA ILE A 44 1.94 5.18 7.76
C ILE A 44 2.62 6.46 8.25
N GLY A 45 2.77 7.44 7.37
CA GLY A 45 3.51 8.69 7.59
C GLY A 45 5.01 8.58 7.33
N GLY A 46 5.55 7.36 7.28
CA GLY A 46 6.95 7.09 7.00
C GLY A 46 7.30 7.29 5.52
N LYS A 47 8.50 7.84 5.28
CA LYS A 47 9.06 8.08 3.94
C LYS A 47 10.48 7.54 3.86
N HIS A 48 10.83 6.91 2.74
CA HIS A 48 12.16 6.34 2.53
C HIS A 48 12.63 6.53 1.09
N ALA A 49 13.92 6.83 0.91
CA ALA A 49 14.56 6.97 -0.40
C ALA A 49 15.22 5.64 -0.82
N PHE A 50 14.74 5.09 -1.93
CA PHE A 50 15.26 3.91 -2.61
C PHE A 50 16.06 4.32 -3.85
N PRO A 51 16.84 3.41 -4.47
CA PRO A 51 17.60 3.73 -5.68
C PRO A 51 16.75 4.27 -6.84
N PHE A 52 15.47 3.87 -6.94
CA PHE A 52 14.57 4.30 -8.00
C PHE A 52 13.81 5.62 -7.69
N GLY A 53 13.79 6.06 -6.43
CA GLY A 53 12.94 7.16 -6.00
C GLY A 53 12.55 7.07 -4.54
N THR A 54 11.58 7.90 -4.15
CA THR A 54 11.08 7.96 -2.77
C THR A 54 9.71 7.31 -2.67
N VAL A 55 9.50 6.52 -1.62
CA VAL A 55 8.19 5.95 -1.27
C VAL A 55 7.76 6.54 0.06
N LYS A 56 6.51 6.98 0.16
CA LYS A 56 5.86 7.38 1.42
C LYS A 56 4.55 6.61 1.57
N PHE A 57 4.35 6.01 2.73
CA PHE A 57 3.06 5.43 3.08
C PHE A 57 2.17 6.53 3.69
N VAL A 58 0.94 6.61 3.21
CA VAL A 58 -0.06 7.58 3.68
C VAL A 58 -1.29 6.85 4.19
N HIS A 59 -2.09 7.54 5.00
CA HIS A 59 -3.28 6.94 5.60
C HIS A 59 -4.27 6.50 4.50
N ALA A 60 -4.92 5.38 4.75
CA ALA A 60 -6.11 4.92 4.03
C ALA A 60 -7.14 4.48 5.07
N GLN A 61 -8.42 4.69 4.77
CA GLN A 61 -9.52 4.30 5.65
C GLN A 61 -10.13 2.98 5.15
N HIS A 62 -9.62 1.86 5.64
CA HIS A 62 -10.02 0.51 5.25
C HIS A 62 -9.68 -0.52 6.35
N SER A 63 -9.62 -1.82 6.03
CA SER A 63 -9.06 -2.86 6.92
C SER A 63 -7.84 -3.56 6.32
N SER A 64 -7.10 -4.31 7.13
CA SER A 64 -5.93 -5.05 6.69
C SER A 64 -5.78 -6.35 7.48
N SER A 65 -6.14 -7.46 6.85
CA SER A 65 -6.01 -8.80 7.42
C SER A 65 -5.75 -9.82 6.34
N TYR A 66 -5.20 -10.97 6.70
CA TYR A 66 -4.96 -12.06 5.75
C TYR A 66 -5.18 -13.42 6.41
N GLU A 67 -5.89 -14.32 5.74
CA GLU A 67 -6.13 -15.67 6.24
C GLU A 67 -4.98 -16.61 5.86
N VAL A 68 -4.48 -17.36 6.84
CA VAL A 68 -3.52 -18.44 6.63
C VAL A 68 -4.03 -19.67 7.36
N ASP A 69 -4.25 -20.75 6.62
CA ASP A 69 -4.70 -22.04 7.16
C ASP A 69 -5.95 -21.92 8.04
N GLY A 70 -6.92 -21.07 7.63
CA GLY A 70 -8.16 -20.83 8.36
C GLY A 70 -8.06 -19.85 9.53
N ILE A 71 -6.89 -19.24 9.74
CA ILE A 71 -6.67 -18.26 10.82
C ILE A 71 -6.44 -16.88 10.22
N VAL A 72 -7.31 -15.94 10.57
CA VAL A 72 -7.17 -14.53 10.19
C VAL A 72 -6.04 -13.90 11.01
N GLN A 73 -5.04 -13.38 10.30
CA GLN A 73 -3.90 -12.67 10.86
C GLN A 73 -4.07 -11.16 10.65
N TYR A 74 -3.66 -10.39 11.65
CA TYR A 74 -3.53 -8.94 11.53
C TYR A 74 -2.35 -8.59 10.62
N MET A 75 -2.57 -7.67 9.68
CA MET A 75 -1.58 -7.29 8.67
C MET A 75 -1.30 -5.78 8.71
N GLY A 76 -1.29 -5.19 9.90
CA GLY A 76 -1.05 -3.76 10.07
C GLY A 76 -2.29 -2.92 9.76
N GLU A 77 -2.09 -1.62 9.60
CA GLU A 77 -3.12 -0.70 9.11
C GLU A 77 -3.05 -0.60 7.58
N PRO A 78 -4.19 -0.37 6.88
CA PRO A 78 -4.17 -0.14 5.44
C PRO A 78 -3.51 1.19 5.09
N SER A 79 -3.02 1.28 3.86
CA SER A 79 -2.31 2.48 3.42
C SER A 79 -2.46 2.76 1.94
N GLY A 80 -2.44 4.06 1.62
CA GLY A 80 -2.07 4.55 0.30
C GLY A 80 -0.56 4.72 0.18
N ILE A 81 -0.09 4.96 -1.03
CA ILE A 81 1.34 5.09 -1.33
C ILE A 81 1.57 6.30 -2.23
N ILE A 82 2.46 7.18 -1.82
CA ILE A 82 3.04 8.22 -2.68
C ILE A 82 4.40 7.72 -3.18
N ILE A 83 4.57 7.71 -4.50
CA ILE A 83 5.83 7.36 -5.16
C ILE A 83 6.33 8.58 -5.90
N GLN A 84 7.54 9.03 -5.59
CA GLN A 84 8.19 10.14 -6.27
C GLN A 84 9.46 9.64 -6.97
N ALA A 85 9.45 9.62 -8.30
CA ALA A 85 10.54 9.12 -9.11
C ALA A 85 10.66 9.94 -10.39
N GLU A 86 11.88 10.22 -10.83
CA GLU A 86 12.14 10.90 -12.12
C GLU A 86 11.37 12.22 -12.31
N GLY A 87 11.15 12.96 -11.22
CA GLY A 87 10.40 14.23 -11.25
C GLY A 87 8.88 14.05 -11.40
N LYS A 88 8.36 12.84 -11.20
CA LYS A 88 6.94 12.51 -11.21
C LYS A 88 6.46 12.05 -9.84
N THR A 89 5.23 12.40 -9.51
CA THR A 89 4.54 11.99 -8.28
C THR A 89 3.31 11.15 -8.64
N ILE A 90 3.30 9.90 -8.17
CA ILE A 90 2.17 8.99 -8.32
C ILE A 90 1.56 8.75 -6.95
N TYR A 91 0.24 8.86 -6.86
CA TYR A 91 -0.54 8.42 -5.71
C TYR A 91 -1.30 7.14 -6.04
N HIS A 92 -1.12 6.10 -5.23
CA HIS A 92 -1.94 4.89 -5.27
C HIS A 92 -2.72 4.80 -3.96
N ALA A 93 -4.04 4.99 -4.02
CA ALA A 93 -4.88 5.04 -2.82
C ALA A 93 -4.97 3.69 -2.09
N GLY A 94 -4.81 2.59 -2.83
CA GLY A 94 -5.20 1.28 -2.32
C GLY A 94 -6.72 1.20 -2.15
N ASP A 95 -7.19 0.27 -1.34
CA ASP A 95 -8.58 0.28 -0.91
C ASP A 95 -8.75 1.31 0.21
N THR A 96 -9.67 2.24 0.01
CA THR A 96 -9.99 3.28 0.98
C THR A 96 -11.40 3.80 0.73
N ALA A 97 -12.02 4.33 1.77
CA ALA A 97 -13.19 5.21 1.68
C ALA A 97 -12.78 6.66 1.34
N TYR A 98 -13.77 7.52 1.11
CA TYR A 98 -13.60 8.97 1.07
C TYR A 98 -13.50 9.53 2.50
N PHE A 99 -12.48 10.35 2.73
CA PHE A 99 -12.25 11.05 4.00
C PHE A 99 -11.53 12.38 3.74
N SER A 100 -11.69 13.35 4.64
CA SER A 100 -11.22 14.72 4.47
C SER A 100 -9.72 14.83 4.16
N ASP A 101 -8.93 13.93 4.74
CA ASP A 101 -7.47 14.04 4.70
C ASP A 101 -6.88 13.63 3.33
N LEU A 102 -7.69 13.06 2.43
CA LEU A 102 -7.31 12.95 1.02
C LEU A 102 -7.03 14.32 0.41
N GLY A 103 -7.76 15.36 0.82
CA GLY A 103 -7.50 16.73 0.41
C GLY A 103 -6.12 17.25 0.84
N LEU A 104 -5.63 16.83 2.01
CA LEU A 104 -4.30 17.21 2.51
C LEU A 104 -3.18 16.64 1.64
N LEU A 105 -3.39 15.49 0.98
CA LEU A 105 -2.41 14.94 0.06
C LEU A 105 -2.24 15.83 -1.19
N ALA A 106 -3.32 16.42 -1.68
CA ALA A 106 -3.27 17.37 -2.81
C ALA A 106 -2.63 18.71 -2.41
N GLU A 107 -2.67 19.08 -1.12
CA GLU A 107 -1.95 20.24 -0.59
C GLU A 107 -0.45 19.95 -0.38
N GLU A 108 -0.08 18.75 0.07
CA GLU A 108 1.31 18.36 0.34
C GLU A 108 2.08 18.00 -0.94
N PHE A 109 1.41 17.43 -1.95
CA PHE A 109 2.04 16.86 -3.13
C PHE A 109 1.46 17.40 -4.44
N ASP A 110 2.35 17.73 -5.38
CA ASP A 110 2.00 17.94 -6.79
C ASP A 110 1.87 16.57 -7.48
N ILE A 111 0.67 15.98 -7.46
CA ILE A 111 0.38 14.63 -7.94
C ILE A 111 0.14 14.64 -9.46
N ASP A 112 1.00 13.98 -10.23
CA ASP A 112 0.83 13.83 -11.68
C ASP A 112 -0.25 12.79 -12.05
N VAL A 113 -0.32 11.69 -11.29
CA VAL A 113 -1.25 10.58 -11.53
C VAL A 113 -1.77 10.01 -10.21
N ALA A 114 -3.09 9.84 -10.11
CA ALA A 114 -3.74 9.19 -8.97
C ALA A 114 -4.50 7.93 -9.42
N PHE A 115 -4.27 6.82 -8.72
CA PHE A 115 -5.06 5.60 -8.84
C PHE A 115 -6.05 5.55 -7.68
N LEU A 116 -7.33 5.77 -7.99
CA LEU A 116 -8.42 5.79 -7.02
C LEU A 116 -9.37 4.62 -7.28
N PRO A 117 -9.83 3.91 -6.23
CA PRO A 117 -10.84 2.88 -6.40
C PRO A 117 -12.21 3.51 -6.69
N ILE A 118 -13.00 2.86 -7.54
CA ILE A 118 -14.36 3.28 -7.93
C ILE A 118 -15.35 2.11 -7.82
N GLY A 119 -15.00 1.08 -7.05
CA GLY A 119 -15.71 -0.19 -7.01
C GLY A 119 -16.95 -0.20 -6.11
N ASP A 120 -17.10 0.82 -5.26
CA ASP A 120 -18.12 0.85 -4.19
C ASP A 120 -17.95 -0.37 -3.24
N ASN A 121 -18.92 -0.62 -2.36
CA ASN A 121 -19.08 -1.71 -1.38
C ASN A 121 -17.92 -1.93 -0.38
N TYR A 122 -16.70 -2.11 -0.86
CA TYR A 122 -15.46 -2.21 -0.08
C TYR A 122 -14.60 -0.94 -0.16
N THR A 123 -14.83 -0.10 -1.16
CA THR A 123 -14.02 1.10 -1.46
C THR A 123 -14.90 2.29 -1.82
N MET A 124 -14.30 3.45 -2.11
CA MET A 124 -15.00 4.57 -2.76
C MET A 124 -15.77 4.10 -4.02
N GLY A 125 -16.96 4.66 -4.20
CA GLY A 125 -17.69 4.58 -5.46
C GLY A 125 -17.25 5.69 -6.44
N PRO A 126 -17.74 5.68 -7.69
CA PRO A 126 -17.41 6.71 -8.68
C PRO A 126 -17.80 8.15 -8.30
N GLU A 127 -18.74 8.33 -7.36
CA GLU A 127 -19.13 9.67 -6.87
C GLU A 127 -18.19 10.20 -5.79
N ASP A 128 -17.52 9.29 -5.06
CA ASP A 128 -16.59 9.61 -3.97
C ASP A 128 -15.16 9.88 -4.46
N ALA A 129 -14.79 9.32 -5.62
CA ALA A 129 -13.44 9.32 -6.18
C ALA A 129 -13.19 10.44 -7.21
#